data_AF-A0A7Y2Z9A4-F1
#
_entry.id   AF-A0A7Y2Z9A4-F1
#
_cell.length_a   1.000
_cell.length_b   1.000
_cell.length_c   1.000
_cell.angle_alpha   90.00
_cell.angle_beta   90.00
_cell.angle_gamma   90.00
#
_symmetry.space_group_name_H-M   'P 1'
#
loop_
_entity.id
_entity.type
_entity.pdbx_description
1 polymer ?
#
loop_
_entity_poly.entity_id
_entity_poly.type
_entity_poly.pdbx_seq_one_letter_code
_entity_poly.pdbx_strand_id
1 'polypeptide(L)'
;MSVAIRRFSLLVLVASFGAVLLNTSAAWACTICVPYPERTLADRLLENGEIIFAREMENSPYVFAPIEPLRGAEASGPIKLFCDSATRRKLLYIPDSAVVLARKSSEDEWRMITFADRSYQPFIRAIVDNGNKWLESPGNDDRVRYFSGLLTSEHSQILEQAYLEVGRAPYSMIKPLAREIPREQIYQFLANFRFIEWHSLYILFLGQSDNPDDRAYIRKQAESAARLGMTINLAAWLTAFIETHPESGLEEVKTWYFSNPDRSKDELEQVITSLSVLGSQESGGELPLFLLRDNIVNSYALLLDNYPEMAGRVARDLAMWQVRAHVERLTEIRRRMPQADPSEIYQLDHYLSMAPSYPQVGPHGLN
;
A
#
# COMPACT_ATOMS: atom_id res chain seq x y z
N MET A 1 -66.33 0.72 35.92
CA MET A 1 -66.58 -0.53 35.17
C MET A 1 -65.69 -0.55 33.95
N SER A 2 -64.85 -1.57 33.87
CA SER A 2 -64.01 -2.05 32.75
C SER A 2 -63.15 -1.07 31.94
N VAL A 3 -61.85 -1.14 32.21
CA VAL A 3 -60.74 -0.68 31.38
C VAL A 3 -60.49 -1.73 30.30
N ALA A 4 -60.70 -1.38 29.02
CA ALA A 4 -60.10 -2.07 27.88
C ALA A 4 -60.25 -1.21 26.63
N ILE A 5 -59.14 -0.66 26.12
CA ILE A 5 -58.70 -0.68 24.73
C ILE A 5 -57.31 -0.03 24.74
N ARG A 6 -56.32 -0.90 24.95
CA ARG A 6 -54.89 -0.65 24.80
C ARG A 6 -54.51 -1.13 23.39
N ARG A 7 -53.51 -0.47 22.79
CA ARG A 7 -52.76 -0.85 21.57
C ARG A 7 -53.31 -0.29 20.26
N PHE A 8 -52.93 0.94 19.91
CA PHE A 8 -52.72 1.38 18.52
C PHE A 8 -52.10 2.79 18.52
N SER A 9 -50.83 2.94 18.91
CA SER A 9 -50.05 4.19 18.71
C SER A 9 -48.56 3.96 19.01
N LEU A 10 -47.97 2.92 18.42
CA LEU A 10 -46.53 2.66 18.58
C LEU A 10 -46.00 1.93 17.33
N LEU A 11 -46.01 2.60 16.18
CA LEU A 11 -45.51 1.98 14.93
C LEU A 11 -45.13 2.95 13.80
N VAL A 12 -44.71 4.19 14.10
CA VAL A 12 -44.34 5.17 13.03
C VAL A 12 -42.98 5.87 13.25
N LEU A 13 -42.11 5.43 14.17
CA LEU A 13 -40.87 6.19 14.43
C LEU A 13 -39.61 5.38 14.75
N VAL A 14 -39.37 4.28 14.00
CA VAL A 14 -38.06 3.58 14.02
C VAL A 14 -37.51 3.24 12.61
N ALA A 15 -38.25 3.48 11.53
CA ALA A 15 -37.81 3.13 10.17
C ALA A 15 -36.98 4.25 9.48
N SER A 16 -36.04 4.87 10.18
CA SER A 16 -35.10 5.83 9.59
C SER A 16 -33.74 5.80 10.30
N PHE A 17 -33.28 4.61 10.70
CA PHE A 17 -31.84 4.35 10.74
C PHE A 17 -31.42 4.01 9.31
N GLY A 18 -31.40 5.05 8.47
CA GLY A 18 -30.81 5.00 7.16
C GLY A 18 -29.38 4.50 7.33
N ALA A 19 -29.08 3.43 6.61
CA ALA A 19 -27.76 2.88 6.45
C ALA A 19 -26.81 3.98 5.96
N VAL A 20 -26.24 4.73 6.89
CA VAL A 20 -24.94 5.36 6.69
C VAL A 20 -23.95 4.19 6.73
N LEU A 21 -23.91 3.46 5.61
CA LEU A 21 -22.73 2.70 5.25
C LEU A 21 -21.64 3.75 5.16
N LEU A 22 -20.88 3.83 6.24
CA LEU A 22 -19.53 4.34 6.22
C LEU A 22 -18.81 3.52 5.14
N ASN A 23 -18.87 3.99 3.90
CA ASN A 23 -17.82 3.79 2.91
C ASN A 23 -16.61 4.54 3.46
N THR A 24 -16.04 4.03 4.55
CA THR A 24 -14.62 4.19 4.79
C THR A 24 -14.00 3.41 3.66
N SER A 25 -13.64 4.12 2.59
CA SER A 25 -12.68 3.62 1.62
C SER A 25 -11.54 3.06 2.47
N ALA A 26 -11.45 1.75 2.59
CA ALA A 26 -10.31 1.14 3.26
C ALA A 26 -9.11 1.72 2.51
N ALA A 27 -8.21 2.41 3.23
CA ALA A 27 -7.03 2.98 2.60
C ALA A 27 -6.15 1.80 2.17
N TRP A 28 -6.38 1.30 0.95
CA TRP A 28 -5.69 0.15 0.40
C TRP A 28 -4.27 0.58 0.04
N ALA A 29 -3.27 0.01 0.70
CA ALA A 29 -1.88 0.23 0.31
C ALA A 29 -1.60 -0.34 -1.09
N CYS A 30 -0.66 0.26 -1.84
CA CYS A 30 -0.23 -0.27 -3.13
C CYS A 30 0.40 -1.66 -2.96
N THR A 31 -0.34 -2.72 -3.29
CA THR A 31 0.08 -4.13 -3.13
C THR A 31 1.32 -4.52 -3.96
N ILE A 32 1.70 -3.69 -4.95
CA ILE A 32 2.94 -3.83 -5.73
C ILE A 32 4.13 -3.16 -5.03
N CYS A 33 3.87 -2.09 -4.29
CA CYS A 33 4.86 -1.15 -3.82
C CYS A 33 5.30 -1.40 -2.38
N VAL A 34 4.59 -2.22 -1.60
CA VAL A 34 4.85 -2.41 -0.16
C VAL A 34 6.08 -3.30 0.08
N PRO A 35 7.18 -2.78 0.62
CA PRO A 35 8.07 -3.58 1.46
C PRO A 35 7.68 -3.47 2.94
N TYR A 36 8.18 -4.42 3.71
CA TYR A 36 8.26 -4.33 5.17
C TYR A 36 9.09 -3.11 5.60
N PRO A 37 8.80 -2.47 6.74
CA PRO A 37 7.79 -2.84 7.75
C PRO A 37 6.41 -2.19 7.56
N GLU A 38 5.35 -2.86 8.04
CA GLU A 38 3.98 -2.33 8.06
C GLU A 38 3.84 -1.02 8.87
N ARG A 39 4.74 -0.79 9.84
CA ARG A 39 4.79 0.44 10.65
C ARG A 39 6.02 1.27 10.31
N THR A 40 5.78 2.48 9.82
CA THR A 40 6.81 3.46 9.47
C THR A 40 7.39 4.15 10.71
N LEU A 41 8.46 4.93 10.54
CA LEU A 41 8.92 5.80 11.63
C LEU A 41 7.86 6.82 12.03
N ALA A 42 7.11 7.38 11.08
CA ALA A 42 6.09 8.37 11.43
C ALA A 42 4.95 7.71 12.24
N ASP A 43 4.52 6.48 11.91
CA ASP A 43 3.52 5.78 12.75
C ASP A 43 4.06 5.59 14.17
N ARG A 44 5.31 5.09 14.31
CA ARG A 44 5.93 4.89 15.62
C ARG A 44 6.06 6.18 16.42
N LEU A 45 6.34 7.32 15.78
CA LEU A 45 6.38 8.61 16.48
C LEU A 45 4.97 9.06 16.88
N LEU A 46 4.01 8.99 15.97
CA LEU A 46 2.68 9.54 16.14
C LEU A 46 1.78 8.73 17.08
N GLU A 47 2.09 7.46 17.32
CA GLU A 47 1.47 6.62 18.36
C GLU A 47 1.80 7.08 19.80
N ASN A 48 2.82 7.92 19.98
CA ASN A 48 3.28 8.37 21.30
C ASN A 48 2.73 9.74 21.68
N GLY A 49 2.43 9.89 22.98
CA GLY A 49 1.90 11.13 23.54
C GLY A 49 2.99 12.12 23.92
N GLU A 50 4.18 11.64 24.24
CA GLU A 50 5.36 12.46 24.54
C GLU A 50 6.53 12.04 23.68
N ILE A 51 7.20 13.02 23.07
CA ILE A 51 8.33 12.83 22.16
C ILE A 51 9.34 13.94 22.44
N ILE A 52 10.61 13.58 22.61
CA ILE A 52 11.69 14.53 22.90
C ILE A 52 12.95 14.18 22.10
N PHE A 53 13.77 15.18 21.84
CA PHE A 53 15.20 14.97 21.62
C PHE A 53 15.92 14.91 22.96
N ALA A 54 16.83 13.95 23.11
CA ALA A 54 17.66 13.80 24.28
C ALA A 54 19.09 13.40 23.91
N ARG A 55 20.04 13.60 24.83
CA ARG A 55 21.43 13.22 24.65
C ARG A 55 22.01 12.63 25.92
N GLU A 56 22.95 11.71 25.77
CA GLU A 56 23.64 11.07 26.90
C GLU A 56 24.35 12.14 27.73
N MET A 57 24.14 12.11 29.04
CA MET A 57 24.80 12.99 29.99
C MET A 57 26.28 12.65 30.10
N GLU A 58 27.11 13.69 30.23
CA GLU A 58 28.54 13.51 30.40
C GLU A 58 28.83 12.66 31.65
N ASN A 59 29.72 11.67 31.50
CA ASN A 59 30.14 10.74 32.56
C ASN A 59 29.01 9.90 33.20
N SER A 60 27.82 9.86 32.60
CA SER A 60 26.67 9.11 33.10
C SER A 60 26.09 8.21 32.01
N PRO A 61 26.69 7.04 31.74
CA PRO A 61 26.24 6.17 30.67
C PRO A 61 24.80 5.73 30.88
N TYR A 62 24.02 5.65 29.80
CA TYR A 62 22.59 5.26 29.82
C TYR A 62 21.68 6.26 30.56
N VAL A 63 22.16 7.47 30.83
CA VAL A 63 21.36 8.55 31.40
C VAL A 63 21.28 9.67 30.38
N PHE A 64 20.07 10.04 29.99
CA PHE A 64 19.79 11.01 28.96
C PHE A 64 19.20 12.28 29.56
N ALA A 65 19.77 13.43 29.16
CA ALA A 65 19.19 14.73 29.43
C ALA A 65 18.30 15.15 28.25
N PRO A 66 17.05 15.59 28.50
CA PRO A 66 16.21 16.21 27.49
C PRO A 66 16.90 17.45 26.91
N ILE A 67 16.86 17.59 25.58
CA ILE A 67 17.35 18.76 24.85
C ILE A 67 16.17 19.62 24.41
N GLU A 68 15.15 18.99 23.84
CA GLU A 68 14.02 19.68 23.22
C GLU A 68 12.75 18.81 23.31
N PRO A 69 11.65 19.32 23.88
CA PRO A 69 10.35 18.68 23.76
C PRO A 69 9.80 18.87 22.34
N LEU A 70 9.38 17.79 21.70
CA LEU A 70 8.72 17.84 20.38
C LEU A 70 7.20 17.71 20.50
N ARG A 71 6.74 16.93 21.47
CA ARG A 71 5.32 16.74 21.77
C ARG A 71 5.14 16.39 23.24
N GLY A 72 4.05 16.88 23.83
CA GLY A 72 3.68 16.59 25.21
C GLY A 72 4.39 17.48 26.22
N ALA A 73 4.35 17.10 27.49
CA ALA A 73 4.92 17.90 28.57
C ALA A 73 6.46 17.87 28.56
N GLU A 74 7.08 18.94 29.05
CA GLU A 74 8.53 18.99 29.25
C GLU A 74 8.97 17.91 30.24
N ALA A 75 9.81 16.98 29.78
CA ALA A 75 10.50 16.07 30.68
C ALA A 75 11.48 16.89 31.53
N SER A 76 11.22 17.02 32.83
CA SER A 76 11.98 17.91 33.72
C SER A 76 13.17 17.23 34.40
N GLY A 77 13.61 16.05 33.95
CA GLY A 77 14.64 15.27 34.65
C GLY A 77 15.37 14.21 33.81
N PRO A 78 16.43 13.61 34.37
CA PRO A 78 17.25 12.63 33.68
C PRO A 78 16.48 11.33 33.41
N ILE A 79 16.63 10.80 32.20
CA ILE A 79 15.96 9.59 31.74
C ILE A 79 16.96 8.44 31.73
N LYS A 80 16.70 7.39 32.52
CA LYS A 80 17.52 6.18 32.51
C LYS A 80 17.01 5.24 31.43
N LEU A 81 17.82 4.98 30.41
CA LEU A 81 17.46 4.14 29.29
C LEU A 81 18.70 3.44 28.73
N PHE A 82 18.59 2.14 28.46
CA PHE A 82 19.65 1.42 27.77
C PHE A 82 19.88 2.01 26.37
N CYS A 83 21.15 2.12 25.99
CA CYS A 83 21.58 2.61 24.68
C CYS A 83 22.63 1.64 24.13
N ASP A 84 22.43 1.14 22.93
CA ASP A 84 23.40 0.23 22.34
C ASP A 84 24.75 0.93 22.07
N SER A 85 25.82 0.14 21.99
CA SER A 85 27.18 0.66 21.83
C SER A 85 27.41 1.37 20.48
N ALA A 86 26.60 1.10 19.45
CA ALA A 86 26.71 1.80 18.17
C ALA A 86 26.09 3.19 18.25
N THR A 87 24.87 3.31 18.79
CA THR A 87 24.19 4.60 19.00
C THR A 87 24.99 5.51 19.93
N ARG A 88 25.52 4.96 21.03
CA ARG A 88 26.37 5.71 21.96
C ARG A 88 27.64 6.25 21.28
N ARG A 89 28.31 5.43 20.48
CA ARG A 89 29.48 5.88 19.69
C ARG A 89 29.09 6.99 18.72
N LYS A 90 27.95 6.89 18.03
CA LYS A 90 27.47 7.95 17.13
C LYS A 90 27.25 9.27 17.87
N LEU A 91 26.60 9.24 19.03
CA LEU A 91 26.40 10.43 19.87
C LEU A 91 27.73 11.07 20.26
N LEU A 92 28.73 10.28 20.65
CA LEU A 92 30.06 10.80 21.01
C LEU A 92 30.77 11.47 19.83
N TYR A 93 30.70 10.89 18.63
CA TYR A 93 31.41 11.41 17.45
C TYR A 93 30.64 12.48 16.66
N ILE A 94 29.35 12.64 16.90
CA ILE A 94 28.48 13.61 16.21
C ILE A 94 27.90 14.56 17.27
N PRO A 95 28.56 15.70 17.55
CA PRO A 95 28.21 16.59 18.66
C PRO A 95 26.78 17.14 18.59
N ASP A 96 26.31 17.49 17.39
CA ASP A 96 24.99 18.08 17.17
C ASP A 96 23.87 17.03 16.98
N SER A 97 24.13 15.77 17.33
CA SER A 97 23.14 14.70 17.25
C SER A 97 22.38 14.47 18.54
N ALA A 98 21.20 13.88 18.41
CA ALA A 98 20.34 13.49 19.51
C ALA A 98 19.77 12.08 19.27
N VAL A 99 19.23 11.48 20.33
CA VAL A 99 18.28 10.38 20.22
C VAL A 99 16.87 10.93 20.32
N VAL A 100 15.95 10.30 19.60
CA VAL A 100 14.51 10.54 19.73
C VAL A 100 13.98 9.56 20.75
N LEU A 101 13.51 10.07 21.88
CA LEU A 101 12.85 9.28 22.90
C LEU A 101 11.35 9.55 22.87
N ALA A 102 10.56 8.50 23.06
CA ALA A 102 9.11 8.64 23.13
C ALA A 102 8.49 7.71 24.17
N ARG A 103 7.31 8.09 24.68
CA ARG A 103 6.47 7.25 25.54
C ARG A 103 4.99 7.52 25.26
N LYS A 104 4.16 6.52 25.56
CA LYS A 104 2.70 6.68 25.52
C LYS A 104 2.22 7.44 26.74
N SER A 105 1.15 8.22 26.63
CA SER A 105 0.59 8.98 27.77
C SER A 105 0.14 8.09 28.94
N SER A 106 -0.10 6.80 28.67
CA SER A 106 -0.50 5.80 29.67
C SER A 106 0.68 5.02 30.27
N GLU A 107 1.91 5.25 29.80
CA GLU A 107 3.10 4.47 30.18
C GLU A 107 4.19 5.42 30.72
N ASP A 108 4.82 5.04 31.83
CA ASP A 108 5.93 5.81 32.40
C ASP A 108 7.28 5.51 31.71
N GLU A 109 7.34 4.46 30.89
CA GLU A 109 8.57 3.96 30.29
C GLU A 109 8.93 4.71 29.00
N TRP A 110 10.10 5.37 29.01
CA TRP A 110 10.71 5.94 27.80
C TRP A 110 11.31 4.86 26.90
N ARG A 111 11.18 5.04 25.60
CA ARG A 111 11.81 4.17 24.59
C ARG A 111 12.59 4.99 23.58
N MET A 112 13.70 4.43 23.10
CA MET A 112 14.48 5.01 22.02
C MET A 112 13.84 4.62 20.68
N ILE A 113 13.42 5.63 19.92
CA ILE A 113 12.78 5.42 18.62
C ILE A 113 13.81 5.39 17.51
N THR A 114 14.72 6.37 17.49
CA THR A 114 15.79 6.47 16.49
C THR A 114 16.90 7.42 16.95
N PHE A 115 18.02 7.38 16.23
CA PHE A 115 19.08 8.39 16.27
C PHE A 115 18.79 9.47 15.23
N ALA A 116 19.03 10.74 15.57
CA ALA A 116 18.83 11.88 14.70
C ALA A 116 20.07 12.78 14.70
N ASP A 117 20.80 12.78 13.58
CA ASP A 117 21.81 13.80 13.33
C ASP A 117 21.17 15.16 13.02
N ARG A 118 22.02 16.16 12.79
CA ARG A 118 21.60 17.53 12.52
C ARG A 118 20.65 17.67 11.33
N SER A 119 20.83 16.85 10.29
CA SER A 119 20.01 16.89 9.07
C SER A 119 18.69 16.12 9.25
N TYR A 120 18.69 15.08 10.09
CA TYR A 120 17.50 14.28 10.37
C TYR A 120 16.56 14.93 11.40
N GLN A 121 17.08 15.77 12.31
CA GLN A 121 16.26 16.44 13.32
C GLN A 121 15.12 17.30 12.75
N PRO A 122 15.33 18.18 11.74
CA PRO A 122 14.23 18.92 11.10
C PRO A 122 13.14 18.01 10.52
N PHE A 123 13.52 16.87 9.95
CA PHE A 123 12.58 15.89 9.43
C PHE A 123 11.73 15.25 10.54
N ILE A 124 12.33 14.91 11.68
CA ILE A 124 11.58 14.42 12.86
C ILE A 124 10.61 15.47 13.37
N ARG A 125 11.03 16.74 13.49
CA ARG A 125 10.13 17.84 13.90
C ARG A 125 8.94 17.94 12.95
N ALA A 126 9.20 17.96 11.65
CA ALA A 126 8.14 18.05 10.64
C ALA A 126 7.13 16.90 10.73
N ILE A 127 7.56 15.67 11.03
CA ILE A 127 6.64 14.55 11.29
C ILE A 127 5.75 14.84 12.51
N VAL A 128 6.35 15.26 13.62
CA VAL A 128 5.63 15.49 14.87
C VAL A 128 4.66 16.66 14.76
N ASP A 129 5.07 17.74 14.09
CA ASP A 129 4.31 18.97 13.89
C ASP A 129 3.09 18.75 12.98
N ASN A 130 3.25 17.94 11.92
CA ASN A 130 2.14 17.61 11.02
C ASN A 130 1.28 16.45 11.52
N GLY A 131 1.72 15.72 12.55
CA GLY A 131 1.11 14.50 13.00
C GLY A 131 -0.39 14.55 13.24
N ASN A 132 -0.89 15.61 13.88
CA ASN A 132 -2.33 15.76 14.13
C ASN A 132 -3.12 15.91 12.81
N LYS A 133 -2.55 16.62 11.82
CA LYS A 133 -3.18 16.80 10.51
C LYS A 133 -3.23 15.49 9.72
N TRP A 134 -2.20 14.65 9.83
CA TRP A 134 -2.12 13.39 9.11
C TRP A 134 -3.02 12.28 9.67
N LEU A 135 -3.52 12.42 10.90
CA LEU A 135 -4.41 11.45 11.55
C LEU A 135 -5.89 11.60 11.14
N GLU A 136 -6.27 12.74 10.57
CA GLU A 136 -7.63 13.03 10.12
C GLU A 136 -7.71 12.85 8.59
N SER A 137 -8.85 12.40 8.03
CA SER A 137 -9.05 12.43 6.57
C SER A 137 -9.41 13.86 6.13
N PRO A 138 -8.82 14.42 5.05
CA PRO A 138 -8.02 13.76 4.00
C PRO A 138 -6.50 13.74 4.25
N GLY A 139 -6.03 13.96 5.48
CA GLY A 139 -4.63 14.13 5.86
C GLY A 139 -3.67 12.99 5.50
N ASN A 140 -4.16 11.84 5.04
CA ASN A 140 -3.32 10.83 4.39
C ASN A 140 -2.71 11.34 3.06
N ASP A 141 -3.45 12.17 2.31
CA ASP A 141 -2.98 12.76 1.05
C ASP A 141 -1.83 13.75 1.28
N ASP A 142 -1.97 14.60 2.30
CA ASP A 142 -0.94 15.56 2.68
C ASP A 142 0.31 14.85 3.23
N ARG A 143 0.13 13.72 3.93
CA ARG A 143 1.24 12.87 4.36
C ARG A 143 2.00 12.32 3.17
N VAL A 144 1.29 11.71 2.22
CA VAL A 144 1.89 11.13 1.02
C VAL A 144 2.59 12.19 0.17
N ARG A 145 2.00 13.37 -0.01
CA ARG A 145 2.64 14.51 -0.71
C ARG A 145 3.86 15.06 0.02
N TYR A 146 3.83 15.13 1.35
CA TYR A 146 5.01 15.54 2.12
C TYR A 146 6.18 14.57 1.89
N PHE A 147 5.92 13.26 1.95
CA PHE A 147 6.96 12.25 1.72
C PHE A 147 7.38 12.12 0.26
N SER A 148 6.51 12.40 -0.72
CA SER A 148 6.89 12.40 -2.14
C SER A 148 8.01 13.40 -2.43
N GLY A 149 7.92 14.60 -1.85
CA GLY A 149 8.96 15.64 -1.95
C GLY A 149 10.31 15.26 -1.33
N LEU A 150 10.37 14.15 -0.59
CA LEU A 150 11.58 13.64 0.07
C LEU A 150 12.19 12.44 -0.66
N LEU A 151 11.57 11.95 -1.73
CA LEU A 151 12.09 10.85 -2.55
C LEU A 151 13.40 11.20 -3.26
N THR A 152 13.79 12.47 -3.30
CA THR A 152 15.05 12.96 -3.89
C THR A 152 16.10 13.33 -2.85
N SER A 153 15.86 13.00 -1.58
CA SER A 153 16.76 13.33 -0.47
C SER A 153 18.10 12.58 -0.60
N GLU A 154 19.22 13.31 -0.47
CA GLU A 154 20.56 12.72 -0.35
C GLU A 154 20.78 12.04 1.02
N HIS A 155 19.96 12.40 2.02
CA HIS A 155 20.00 11.77 3.33
C HIS A 155 19.31 10.40 3.28
N SER A 156 20.09 9.32 3.41
CA SER A 156 19.62 7.94 3.23
C SER A 156 18.43 7.56 4.12
N GLN A 157 18.43 7.94 5.41
CA GLN A 157 17.30 7.63 6.30
C GLN A 157 16.02 8.37 5.91
N ILE A 158 16.12 9.61 5.40
CA ILE A 158 14.96 10.38 4.94
C ILE A 158 14.42 9.74 3.66
N LEU A 159 15.30 9.40 2.72
CA LEU A 159 14.94 8.72 1.48
C LEU A 159 14.24 7.38 1.75
N GLU A 160 14.75 6.59 2.68
CA GLU A 160 14.14 5.32 3.10
C GLU A 160 12.74 5.54 3.69
N GLN A 161 12.57 6.51 4.59
CA GLN A 161 11.23 6.81 5.13
C GLN A 161 10.28 7.32 4.05
N ALA A 162 10.75 8.19 3.16
CA ALA A 162 9.96 8.68 2.02
C ALA A 162 9.49 7.53 1.14
N TYR A 163 10.38 6.58 0.84
CA TYR A 163 10.05 5.38 0.08
C TYR A 163 8.94 4.57 0.76
N LEU A 164 9.08 4.27 2.06
CA LEU A 164 8.10 3.47 2.80
C LEU A 164 6.72 4.15 2.86
N GLU A 165 6.71 5.47 3.04
CA GLU A 165 5.50 6.27 3.17
C GLU A 165 4.75 6.44 1.85
N VAL A 166 5.47 6.62 0.74
CA VAL A 166 4.86 6.68 -0.59
C VAL A 166 4.47 5.27 -1.06
N GLY A 167 5.33 4.28 -0.83
CA GLY A 167 5.09 2.89 -1.25
C GLY A 167 3.89 2.23 -0.57
N ARG A 168 3.50 2.66 0.63
CA ARG A 168 2.27 2.18 1.28
C ARG A 168 1.01 2.93 0.85
N ALA A 169 1.11 3.99 0.04
CA ALA A 169 -0.05 4.74 -0.41
C ALA A 169 -0.86 3.93 -1.45
N PRO A 170 -2.19 4.13 -1.55
CA PRO A 170 -2.97 3.63 -2.66
C PRO A 170 -2.38 4.03 -4.01
N TYR A 171 -2.46 3.14 -5.01
CA TYR A 171 -1.88 3.41 -6.32
C TYR A 171 -2.45 4.66 -7.00
N SER A 172 -3.74 4.95 -6.78
CA SER A 172 -4.40 6.18 -7.25
C SER A 172 -3.76 7.47 -6.70
N MET A 173 -3.10 7.40 -5.54
CA MET A 173 -2.36 8.52 -4.96
C MET A 173 -0.90 8.56 -5.43
N ILE A 174 -0.31 7.41 -5.75
CA ILE A 174 1.06 7.31 -6.27
C ILE A 174 1.14 7.84 -7.70
N LYS A 175 0.17 7.46 -8.55
CA LYS A 175 0.16 7.75 -9.98
C LYS A 175 0.37 9.23 -10.32
N PRO A 176 -0.33 10.20 -9.69
CA PRO A 176 -0.14 11.62 -9.99
C PRO A 176 1.25 12.16 -9.59
N LEU A 177 1.91 11.55 -8.61
CA LEU A 177 3.21 11.99 -8.10
C LEU A 177 4.36 11.72 -9.08
N ALA A 178 4.17 10.84 -10.06
CA ALA A 178 5.22 10.49 -11.01
C ALA A 178 5.79 11.71 -11.75
N ARG A 179 4.96 12.75 -11.96
CA ARG A 179 5.36 14.01 -12.61
C ARG A 179 6.30 14.87 -11.78
N GLU A 180 6.36 14.62 -10.47
CA GLU A 180 7.21 15.35 -9.53
C GLU A 180 8.63 14.74 -9.44
N ILE A 181 8.82 13.51 -9.93
CA ILE A 181 10.09 12.78 -9.83
C ILE A 181 10.89 12.94 -11.12
N PRO A 182 12.13 13.46 -11.06
CA PRO A 182 12.98 13.58 -12.25
C PRO A 182 13.25 12.23 -12.91
N ARG A 183 13.11 12.16 -14.24
CA ARG A 183 13.34 10.94 -15.03
C ARG A 183 14.74 10.36 -14.81
N GLU A 184 15.76 11.21 -14.75
CA GLU A 184 17.14 10.80 -14.53
C GLU A 184 17.29 10.06 -13.19
N GLN A 185 16.57 10.52 -12.16
CA GLN A 185 16.60 9.89 -10.85
C GLN A 185 15.92 8.52 -10.85
N ILE A 186 14.80 8.38 -11.57
CA ILE A 186 14.14 7.07 -11.78
C ILE A 186 15.17 6.08 -12.35
N TYR A 187 15.87 6.46 -13.41
CA TYR A 187 16.89 5.59 -14.03
C TYR A 187 18.10 5.31 -13.13
N GLN A 188 18.59 6.30 -12.38
CA GLN A 188 19.67 6.09 -11.40
C GLN A 188 19.26 5.06 -10.34
N PHE A 189 18.01 5.13 -9.88
CA PHE A 189 17.49 4.22 -8.88
C PHE A 189 17.33 2.80 -9.44
N LEU A 190 16.73 2.65 -10.62
CA LEU A 190 16.56 1.37 -11.31
C LEU A 190 17.90 0.72 -11.71
N ALA A 191 18.95 1.52 -11.96
CA ALA A 191 20.29 1.01 -12.23
C ALA A 191 20.99 0.47 -10.97
N ASN A 192 20.55 0.85 -9.77
CA ASN A 192 21.18 0.44 -8.52
C ASN A 192 20.56 -0.84 -7.96
N PHE A 193 21.25 -1.97 -8.15
CA PHE A 193 20.82 -3.28 -7.69
C PHE A 193 20.62 -3.39 -6.17
N ARG A 194 21.25 -2.51 -5.37
CA ARG A 194 21.08 -2.51 -3.90
C ARG A 194 19.68 -2.13 -3.48
N PHE A 195 18.91 -1.52 -4.38
CA PHE A 195 17.53 -1.10 -4.16
C PHE A 195 16.54 -1.93 -4.96
N ILE A 196 16.88 -3.16 -5.35
CA ILE A 196 16.02 -4.00 -6.21
C ILE A 196 14.63 -4.22 -5.64
N GLU A 197 14.51 -4.34 -4.31
CA GLU A 197 13.24 -4.47 -3.59
C GLU A 197 12.41 -3.18 -3.63
N TRP A 198 13.05 -2.05 -3.90
CA TRP A 198 12.44 -0.72 -3.96
C TRP A 198 12.16 -0.29 -5.41
N HIS A 199 12.56 -1.09 -6.41
CA HIS A 199 12.37 -0.72 -7.81
C HIS A 199 10.89 -0.64 -8.19
N SER A 200 10.00 -1.41 -7.56
CA SER A 200 8.56 -1.40 -7.85
C SER A 200 7.96 0.01 -7.93
N LEU A 201 8.22 0.88 -6.95
CA LEU A 201 7.68 2.24 -6.94
C LEU A 201 8.18 3.06 -8.15
N TYR A 202 9.48 2.97 -8.44
CA TYR A 202 10.11 3.73 -9.53
C TYR A 202 9.72 3.20 -10.91
N ILE A 203 9.46 1.90 -11.05
CA ILE A 203 8.88 1.30 -12.26
C ILE A 203 7.49 1.88 -12.51
N LEU A 204 6.67 1.99 -11.47
CA LEU A 204 5.33 2.56 -11.58
C LEU A 204 5.34 4.05 -11.95
N PHE A 205 6.30 4.82 -11.42
CA PHE A 205 6.52 6.19 -11.87
C PHE A 205 6.93 6.25 -13.35
N LEU A 206 7.82 5.36 -13.78
CA LEU A 206 8.22 5.26 -15.19
C LEU A 206 7.03 4.95 -16.11
N GLY A 207 6.08 4.15 -15.63
CA GLY A 207 4.82 3.84 -16.32
C GLY A 207 3.94 5.07 -16.62
N GLN A 208 4.18 6.20 -15.96
CA GLN A 208 3.46 7.46 -16.22
C GLN A 208 4.15 8.37 -17.23
N SER A 209 5.30 7.94 -17.77
CA SER A 209 6.07 8.74 -18.71
C SER A 209 5.43 8.71 -20.11
N ASP A 210 5.31 9.89 -20.71
CA ASP A 210 4.94 10.05 -22.11
C ASP A 210 6.12 9.89 -23.08
N ASN A 211 7.34 9.65 -22.56
CA ASN A 211 8.52 9.49 -23.39
C ASN A 211 8.50 8.12 -24.13
N PRO A 212 8.62 8.10 -25.46
CA PRO A 212 8.62 6.86 -26.23
C PRO A 212 9.76 5.90 -25.85
N ASP A 213 10.92 6.41 -25.41
CA ASP A 213 12.04 5.58 -24.96
C ASP A 213 11.71 4.81 -23.67
N ASP A 214 10.95 5.45 -22.77
CA ASP A 214 10.51 4.84 -21.50
C ASP A 214 9.50 3.73 -21.79
N ARG A 215 8.55 3.98 -22.69
CA ARG A 215 7.58 2.98 -23.16
C ARG A 215 8.28 1.78 -23.81
N ALA A 216 9.27 2.03 -24.68
CA ALA A 216 10.05 0.98 -25.32
C ALA A 216 10.87 0.17 -24.30
N TYR A 217 11.43 0.84 -23.29
CA TYR A 217 12.15 0.17 -22.20
C TYR A 217 11.22 -0.71 -21.36
N ILE A 218 10.06 -0.20 -20.94
CA ILE A 218 9.05 -0.97 -20.18
C ILE A 218 8.61 -2.22 -20.95
N ARG A 219 8.29 -2.06 -22.25
CA ARG A 219 7.95 -3.19 -23.13
C ARG A 219 9.04 -4.25 -23.12
N LYS A 220 10.30 -3.85 -23.32
CA LYS A 220 11.45 -4.76 -23.33
C LYS A 220 11.58 -5.52 -21.99
N GLN A 221 11.33 -4.86 -20.86
CA GLN A 221 11.37 -5.51 -19.54
C GLN A 221 10.24 -6.52 -19.37
N ALA A 222 9.00 -6.15 -19.73
CA ALA A 222 7.84 -7.05 -19.66
C ALA A 222 8.02 -8.29 -20.56
N GLU A 223 8.43 -8.10 -21.81
CA GLU A 223 8.70 -9.20 -22.75
C GLU A 223 9.85 -10.10 -22.26
N SER A 224 10.91 -9.51 -21.70
CA SER A 224 12.03 -10.26 -21.16
C SER A 224 11.61 -11.08 -19.94
N ALA A 225 10.80 -10.52 -19.05
CA ALA A 225 10.27 -11.22 -17.89
C ALA A 225 9.39 -12.40 -18.31
N ALA A 226 8.50 -12.20 -19.28
CA ALA A 226 7.68 -13.27 -19.86
C ALA A 226 8.50 -14.35 -20.55
N ARG A 227 9.58 -14.00 -21.26
CA ARG A 227 10.43 -14.98 -21.94
C ARG A 227 11.31 -15.79 -20.98
N LEU A 228 11.80 -15.15 -19.94
CA LEU A 228 12.78 -15.74 -19.01
C LEU A 228 12.15 -16.29 -17.72
N GLY A 229 10.85 -16.13 -17.53
CA GLY A 229 10.14 -16.57 -16.32
C GLY A 229 10.54 -15.78 -15.07
N MET A 230 10.80 -14.47 -15.20
CA MET A 230 11.24 -13.63 -14.08
C MET A 230 10.06 -13.13 -13.26
N THR A 231 10.16 -13.21 -11.93
CA THR A 231 9.14 -12.71 -10.98
C THR A 231 9.53 -11.40 -10.30
N ILE A 232 10.82 -11.03 -10.31
CA ILE A 232 11.33 -9.82 -9.66
C ILE A 232 10.68 -8.58 -10.27
N ASN A 233 9.95 -7.82 -9.44
CA ASN A 233 9.19 -6.63 -9.82
C ASN A 233 8.22 -6.86 -11.00
N LEU A 234 7.83 -8.12 -11.27
CA LEU A 234 7.01 -8.46 -12.43
C LEU A 234 5.66 -7.73 -12.39
N ALA A 235 5.00 -7.67 -11.22
CA ALA A 235 3.75 -6.95 -11.08
C ALA A 235 3.89 -5.45 -11.42
N ALA A 236 5.00 -4.81 -11.04
CA ALA A 236 5.26 -3.41 -11.36
C ALA A 236 5.49 -3.22 -12.87
N TRP A 237 6.30 -4.09 -13.49
CA TRP A 237 6.56 -4.03 -14.93
C TRP A 237 5.31 -4.24 -15.77
N LEU A 238 4.46 -5.21 -15.41
CA LEU A 238 3.21 -5.47 -16.12
C LEU A 238 2.20 -4.33 -15.95
N THR A 239 2.16 -3.72 -14.76
CA THR A 239 1.30 -2.55 -14.49
C THR A 239 1.72 -1.37 -15.36
N ALA A 240 3.01 -1.03 -15.35
CA ALA A 240 3.56 0.01 -16.21
C ALA A 240 3.36 -0.30 -17.71
N PHE A 241 3.49 -1.57 -18.10
CA PHE A 241 3.30 -2.00 -19.48
C PHE A 241 1.86 -1.81 -19.96
N ILE A 242 0.87 -2.26 -19.19
CA ILE A 242 -0.55 -2.12 -19.55
C ILE A 242 -0.95 -0.64 -19.61
N GLU A 243 -0.48 0.20 -18.68
CA GLU A 243 -0.80 1.63 -18.69
C GLU A 243 -0.14 2.38 -19.86
N THR A 244 1.09 2.01 -20.25
CA THR A 244 1.78 2.65 -21.39
C THR A 244 1.32 2.11 -22.75
N HIS A 245 0.62 0.97 -22.79
CA HIS A 245 0.10 0.32 -23.98
C HIS A 245 -1.41 0.01 -23.84
N PRO A 246 -2.26 1.04 -23.70
CA PRO A 246 -3.68 0.86 -23.41
C PRO A 246 -4.45 0.06 -24.46
N GLU A 247 -3.99 0.05 -25.72
CA GLU A 247 -4.66 -0.63 -26.83
C GLU A 247 -4.38 -2.14 -26.90
N SER A 248 -3.21 -2.60 -26.45
CA SER A 248 -2.74 -3.97 -26.65
C SER A 248 -2.23 -4.67 -25.40
N GLY A 249 -1.85 -3.91 -24.36
CA GLY A 249 -1.09 -4.41 -23.23
C GLY A 249 -1.76 -5.57 -22.50
N LEU A 250 -3.06 -5.47 -22.23
CA LEU A 250 -3.81 -6.55 -21.58
C LEU A 250 -3.90 -7.81 -22.43
N GLU A 251 -4.11 -7.67 -23.75
CA GLU A 251 -4.19 -8.82 -24.67
C GLU A 251 -2.83 -9.52 -24.84
N GLU A 252 -1.75 -8.75 -24.88
CA GLU A 252 -0.39 -9.29 -24.88
C GLU A 252 -0.09 -10.05 -23.57
N VAL A 253 -0.45 -9.49 -22.41
CA VAL A 253 -0.27 -10.16 -21.10
C VAL A 253 -1.05 -11.48 -21.02
N LYS A 254 -2.31 -11.50 -21.49
CA LYS A 254 -3.10 -12.75 -21.57
C LYS A 254 -2.42 -13.80 -22.46
N THR A 255 -1.87 -13.37 -23.59
CA THR A 255 -1.15 -14.26 -24.51
C THR A 255 0.09 -14.83 -23.85
N TRP A 256 0.88 -13.98 -23.17
CA TRP A 256 2.11 -14.39 -22.52
C TRP A 256 1.88 -15.32 -21.34
N TYR A 257 0.87 -15.04 -20.51
CA TYR A 257 0.74 -15.68 -19.19
C TYR A 257 -0.48 -16.57 -19.02
N PHE A 258 -1.63 -16.24 -19.61
CA PHE A 258 -2.84 -17.04 -19.40
C PHE A 258 -3.00 -18.15 -20.44
N SER A 259 -2.52 -17.93 -21.67
CA SER A 259 -2.66 -18.89 -22.78
C SER A 259 -1.56 -19.95 -22.81
N ASN A 260 -0.40 -19.65 -22.21
CA ASN A 260 0.71 -20.59 -22.14
C ASN A 260 0.55 -21.45 -20.89
N PRO A 261 0.39 -22.79 -20.98
CA PRO A 261 0.16 -23.67 -19.82
C PRO A 261 1.40 -23.89 -18.94
N ASP A 262 2.61 -23.50 -19.38
CA ASP A 262 3.86 -23.75 -18.66
C ASP A 262 4.24 -22.64 -17.65
N ARG A 263 3.34 -21.70 -17.35
CA ARG A 263 3.61 -20.66 -16.35
C ARG A 263 3.62 -21.20 -14.93
N SER A 264 4.58 -20.69 -14.17
CA SER A 264 4.65 -20.98 -12.74
C SER A 264 3.56 -20.24 -11.96
N LYS A 265 3.18 -20.82 -10.81
CA LYS A 265 2.27 -20.17 -9.87
C LYS A 265 2.77 -18.77 -9.48
N ASP A 266 4.05 -18.64 -9.14
CA ASP A 266 4.62 -17.35 -8.70
C ASP A 266 4.53 -16.26 -9.78
N GLU A 267 4.73 -16.60 -11.07
CA GLU A 267 4.49 -15.65 -12.17
C GLU A 267 3.02 -15.21 -12.23
N LEU A 268 2.09 -16.16 -12.18
CA LEU A 268 0.65 -15.87 -12.25
C LEU A 268 0.18 -15.04 -11.06
N GLU A 269 0.73 -15.27 -9.87
CA GLU A 269 0.44 -14.45 -8.71
C GLU A 269 0.87 -12.99 -8.91
N GLN A 270 2.04 -12.75 -9.52
CA GLN A 270 2.50 -11.40 -9.85
C GLN A 270 1.63 -10.75 -10.95
N VAL A 271 1.22 -11.53 -11.97
CA VAL A 271 0.31 -11.07 -13.02
C VAL A 271 -1.03 -10.64 -12.41
N ILE A 272 -1.63 -11.48 -11.57
CA ILE A 272 -2.89 -11.14 -10.87
C ILE A 272 -2.69 -9.93 -9.98
N THR A 273 -1.58 -9.79 -9.25
CA THR A 273 -1.31 -8.58 -8.45
C THR A 273 -1.31 -7.31 -9.32
N SER A 274 -0.71 -7.35 -10.51
CA SER A 274 -0.76 -6.23 -11.46
C SER A 274 -2.20 -5.90 -11.88
N LEU A 275 -2.96 -6.91 -12.30
CA LEU A 275 -4.35 -6.73 -12.73
C LEU A 275 -5.26 -6.26 -11.59
N SER A 276 -5.00 -6.75 -10.37
CA SER A 276 -5.72 -6.37 -9.15
C SER A 276 -5.53 -4.87 -8.87
N VAL A 277 -4.29 -4.36 -8.96
CA VAL A 277 -4.02 -2.91 -8.80
C VAL A 277 -4.72 -2.08 -9.88
N LEU A 278 -4.62 -2.48 -11.15
CA LEU A 278 -5.26 -1.76 -12.26
C LEU A 278 -6.79 -1.75 -12.15
N GLY A 279 -7.40 -2.89 -11.83
CA GLY A 279 -8.84 -3.01 -11.65
C GLY A 279 -9.37 -2.27 -10.41
N SER A 280 -8.53 -2.03 -9.40
CA SER A 280 -8.91 -1.35 -8.16
C SER A 280 -8.82 0.18 -8.22
N GLN A 281 -8.35 0.76 -9.33
CA GLN A 281 -8.30 2.21 -9.48
C GLN A 281 -9.72 2.82 -9.44
N GLU A 282 -9.88 3.90 -8.68
CA GLU A 282 -11.08 4.74 -8.70
C GLU A 282 -11.04 5.71 -9.90
N SER A 283 -12.20 6.11 -10.40
CA SER A 283 -12.41 6.90 -11.63
C SER A 283 -11.48 8.13 -11.76
N GLY A 284 -10.42 8.02 -12.56
CA GLY A 284 -9.46 9.12 -12.82
C GLY A 284 -8.57 9.00 -14.08
N GLY A 285 -8.88 8.15 -15.06
CA GLY A 285 -8.05 7.92 -16.27
C GLY A 285 -8.76 8.13 -17.62
N GLU A 286 -7.98 8.27 -18.70
CA GLU A 286 -8.41 8.54 -20.09
C GLU A 286 -9.18 7.38 -20.76
N LEU A 287 -8.96 6.14 -20.31
CA LEU A 287 -9.87 5.03 -20.57
C LEU A 287 -11.00 5.10 -19.55
N PRO A 288 -12.28 4.94 -19.95
CA PRO A 288 -13.34 4.75 -18.98
C PRO A 288 -12.99 3.51 -18.12
N LEU A 289 -12.60 3.73 -16.86
CA LEU A 289 -11.99 2.72 -15.99
C LEU A 289 -12.84 1.45 -15.82
N PHE A 290 -14.14 1.57 -16.02
CA PHE A 290 -15.05 0.42 -16.09
C PHE A 290 -14.65 -0.55 -17.21
N LEU A 291 -14.25 -0.07 -18.39
CA LEU A 291 -13.83 -0.92 -19.51
C LEU A 291 -12.57 -1.73 -19.18
N LEU A 292 -11.58 -1.13 -18.50
CA LEU A 292 -10.38 -1.86 -18.13
C LEU A 292 -10.68 -2.96 -17.09
N ARG A 293 -11.45 -2.63 -16.04
CA ARG A 293 -11.87 -3.63 -15.04
C ARG A 293 -12.67 -4.74 -15.68
N ASP A 294 -13.63 -4.42 -16.54
CA ASP A 294 -14.46 -5.42 -17.23
C ASP A 294 -13.62 -6.33 -18.13
N ASN A 295 -12.65 -5.76 -18.87
CA ASN A 295 -11.73 -6.54 -19.68
C ASN A 295 -10.84 -7.46 -18.83
N ILE A 296 -10.37 -6.99 -17.68
CA ILE A 296 -9.63 -7.82 -16.71
C ILE A 296 -10.50 -8.96 -16.21
N VAL A 297 -11.72 -8.67 -15.76
CA VAL A 297 -12.68 -9.68 -15.29
C VAL A 297 -12.95 -10.70 -16.39
N ASN A 298 -13.20 -10.28 -17.62
CA ASN A 298 -13.40 -11.20 -18.75
C ASN A 298 -12.17 -12.08 -19.00
N SER A 299 -10.97 -11.54 -18.84
CA SER A 299 -9.71 -12.26 -19.02
C SER A 299 -9.48 -13.37 -17.99
N TYR A 300 -10.06 -13.25 -16.79
CA TYR A 300 -10.00 -14.31 -15.78
C TYR A 300 -10.71 -15.59 -16.21
N ALA A 301 -11.60 -15.58 -17.21
CA ALA A 301 -12.14 -16.82 -17.76
C ALA A 301 -11.03 -17.73 -18.30
N LEU A 302 -10.14 -17.19 -19.14
CA LEU A 302 -9.04 -17.94 -19.74
C LEU A 302 -8.03 -18.40 -18.69
N LEU A 303 -7.72 -17.55 -17.71
CA LEU A 303 -6.85 -17.90 -16.60
C LEU A 303 -7.43 -19.10 -15.83
N LEU A 304 -8.71 -19.05 -15.45
CA LEU A 304 -9.34 -20.11 -14.65
C LEU A 304 -9.50 -21.42 -15.42
N ASP A 305 -9.64 -21.36 -16.75
CA ASP A 305 -9.72 -22.55 -17.60
C ASP A 305 -8.37 -23.30 -17.66
N ASN A 306 -7.24 -22.57 -17.64
CA ASN A 306 -5.89 -23.14 -17.71
C ASN A 306 -5.23 -23.35 -16.33
N TYR A 307 -5.59 -22.53 -15.34
CA TYR A 307 -4.97 -22.45 -14.01
C TYR A 307 -6.03 -22.37 -12.91
N PRO A 308 -6.83 -23.43 -12.71
CA PRO A 308 -7.92 -23.42 -11.75
C PRO A 308 -7.44 -23.20 -10.29
N GLU A 309 -6.17 -23.46 -9.98
CA GLU A 309 -5.56 -23.20 -8.68
C GLU A 309 -5.46 -21.71 -8.33
N MET A 310 -5.61 -20.81 -9.32
CA MET A 310 -5.66 -19.36 -9.12
C MET A 310 -7.05 -18.85 -8.71
N ALA A 311 -8.04 -19.74 -8.55
CA ALA A 311 -9.43 -19.39 -8.30
C ALA A 311 -9.65 -18.56 -7.03
N GLY A 312 -8.94 -18.82 -5.94
CA GLY A 312 -9.10 -18.05 -4.70
C GLY A 312 -8.63 -16.60 -4.87
N ARG A 313 -7.53 -16.36 -5.59
CA ARG A 313 -7.06 -15.01 -5.93
C ARG A 313 -8.02 -14.24 -6.83
N VAL A 314 -8.55 -14.89 -7.87
CA VAL A 314 -9.58 -14.29 -8.73
C VAL A 314 -10.84 -13.97 -7.92
N ALA A 315 -11.28 -14.89 -7.06
CA ALA A 315 -12.43 -14.70 -6.18
C ALA A 315 -12.24 -13.50 -5.23
N ARG A 316 -11.03 -13.33 -4.67
CA ARG A 316 -10.68 -12.18 -3.83
C ARG A 316 -10.84 -10.86 -4.59
N ASP A 317 -10.32 -10.76 -5.81
CA ASP A 317 -10.45 -9.55 -6.63
C ASP A 317 -11.92 -9.25 -6.95
N LEU A 318 -12.70 -10.25 -7.37
CA LEU A 318 -14.13 -10.10 -7.65
C LEU A 318 -14.93 -9.68 -6.40
N ALA A 319 -14.61 -10.22 -5.23
CA ALA A 319 -15.21 -9.83 -3.96
C ALA A 319 -14.85 -8.39 -3.59
N MET A 320 -13.57 -8.02 -3.72
CA MET A 320 -13.08 -6.67 -3.44
C MET A 320 -13.74 -5.62 -4.34
N TRP A 321 -13.90 -5.93 -5.63
CA TRP A 321 -14.58 -5.06 -6.58
C TRP A 321 -16.11 -5.12 -6.50
N GLN A 322 -16.65 -6.02 -5.67
CA GLN A 322 -18.09 -6.30 -5.58
C GLN A 322 -18.71 -6.62 -6.94
N VAL A 323 -18.05 -7.47 -7.72
CA VAL A 323 -18.46 -7.85 -9.08
C VAL A 323 -18.94 -9.28 -9.10
N ARG A 324 -20.16 -9.52 -9.62
CA ARG A 324 -20.66 -10.86 -9.88
C ARG A 324 -20.22 -11.35 -11.26
N ALA A 325 -19.17 -12.16 -11.29
CA ALA A 325 -18.65 -12.84 -12.49
C ALA A 325 -18.15 -14.27 -12.21
N HIS A 326 -18.10 -15.11 -13.24
CA HIS A 326 -17.54 -16.48 -13.21
C HIS A 326 -18.10 -17.42 -12.12
N VAL A 327 -19.30 -17.16 -11.59
CA VAL A 327 -19.87 -17.89 -10.45
C VAL A 327 -19.96 -19.40 -10.73
N GLU A 328 -20.45 -19.78 -11.92
CA GLU A 328 -20.59 -21.19 -12.30
C GLU A 328 -19.23 -21.88 -12.43
N ARG A 329 -18.27 -21.21 -13.09
CA ARG A 329 -16.90 -21.72 -13.29
C ARG A 329 -16.19 -21.92 -11.94
N LEU A 330 -16.25 -20.92 -11.06
CA LEU A 330 -15.65 -20.95 -9.73
C LEU A 330 -16.29 -22.00 -8.82
N THR A 331 -17.62 -22.18 -8.91
CA THR A 331 -18.34 -23.27 -8.20
C THR A 331 -17.84 -24.65 -8.64
N GLU A 332 -17.65 -24.85 -9.94
CA GLU A 332 -17.18 -26.13 -10.45
C GLU A 332 -15.71 -26.41 -10.09
N ILE A 333 -14.85 -25.38 -10.14
CA ILE A 333 -13.46 -25.49 -9.66
C ILE A 333 -13.44 -25.88 -8.17
N ARG A 334 -14.23 -25.20 -7.34
CA ARG A 334 -14.34 -25.48 -5.90
C ARG A 334 -14.72 -26.93 -5.61
N ARG A 335 -15.65 -27.48 -6.39
CA ARG A 335 -16.11 -28.88 -6.27
C ARG A 335 -15.01 -29.89 -6.63
N ARG A 336 -14.14 -29.55 -7.58
CA ARG A 336 -13.02 -30.40 -8.02
C ARG A 336 -11.78 -30.28 -7.14
N MET A 337 -11.72 -29.30 -6.25
CA MET A 337 -10.56 -29.00 -5.39
C MET A 337 -10.86 -29.16 -3.88
N PRO A 338 -11.19 -30.37 -3.39
CA PRO A 338 -11.51 -30.56 -1.97
C PRO A 338 -10.30 -30.44 -1.02
N GLN A 339 -9.07 -30.47 -1.54
CA GLN A 339 -7.82 -30.50 -0.77
C GLN A 339 -6.84 -29.38 -1.19
N ALA A 340 -7.35 -28.29 -1.76
CA ALA A 340 -6.52 -27.12 -2.08
C ALA A 340 -6.05 -26.39 -0.80
N ASP A 341 -5.17 -25.42 -0.98
CA ASP A 341 -4.68 -24.56 0.09
C ASP A 341 -5.86 -23.92 0.86
N PRO A 342 -5.88 -23.96 2.21
CA PRO A 342 -6.99 -23.42 3.00
C PRO A 342 -7.30 -21.95 2.75
N SER A 343 -6.29 -21.13 2.45
CA SER A 343 -6.49 -19.71 2.19
C SER A 343 -7.16 -19.47 0.83
N GLU A 344 -6.79 -20.24 -0.20
CA GLU A 344 -7.43 -20.21 -1.51
C GLU A 344 -8.90 -20.65 -1.44
N ILE A 345 -9.17 -21.73 -0.69
CA ILE A 345 -10.54 -22.21 -0.45
C ILE A 345 -11.36 -21.16 0.30
N TYR A 346 -10.80 -20.52 1.31
CA TYR A 346 -11.50 -19.49 2.09
C TYR A 346 -11.93 -18.31 1.20
N GLN A 347 -11.02 -17.78 0.38
CA GLN A 347 -11.34 -16.65 -0.52
C GLN A 347 -12.43 -17.03 -1.53
N LEU A 348 -12.34 -18.24 -2.08
CA LEU A 348 -13.32 -18.77 -3.01
C LEU A 348 -14.71 -18.95 -2.38
N ASP A 349 -14.78 -19.59 -1.20
CA ASP A 349 -16.03 -19.80 -0.46
C ASP A 349 -16.64 -18.46 -0.01
N HIS A 350 -15.81 -17.51 0.44
CA HIS A 350 -16.24 -16.17 0.79
C HIS A 350 -16.90 -15.46 -0.39
N TYR A 351 -16.23 -15.40 -1.54
CA TYR A 351 -16.80 -14.79 -2.75
C TYR A 351 -18.10 -15.46 -3.17
N LEU A 352 -18.14 -16.79 -3.28
CA LEU A 352 -19.33 -17.52 -3.72
C LEU A 352 -20.53 -17.28 -2.79
N SER A 353 -20.30 -17.09 -1.49
CA SER A 353 -21.37 -16.73 -0.54
C SER A 353 -21.92 -15.31 -0.75
N MET A 354 -21.07 -14.37 -1.18
CA MET A 354 -21.42 -12.97 -1.35
C MET A 354 -21.88 -12.62 -2.78
N ALA A 355 -21.45 -13.39 -3.79
CA ALA A 355 -21.71 -13.12 -5.20
C ALA A 355 -23.18 -12.86 -5.57
N PRO A 356 -24.19 -13.52 -4.96
CA PRO A 356 -25.60 -13.21 -5.22
C PRO A 356 -26.01 -11.78 -4.86
N SER A 357 -25.26 -11.11 -3.97
CA SER A 357 -25.50 -9.72 -3.55
C SER A 357 -24.81 -8.67 -4.43
N TYR A 358 -23.91 -9.09 -5.32
CA TYR A 358 -23.13 -8.19 -6.16
C TYR A 358 -23.81 -7.93 -7.52
N PRO A 359 -23.65 -6.71 -8.10
CA PRO A 359 -24.11 -6.40 -9.45
C PRO A 359 -23.41 -7.29 -10.49
N GLN A 360 -24.15 -7.64 -11.54
CA GLN A 360 -23.63 -8.42 -12.65
C GLN A 360 -22.96 -7.50 -13.69
N VAL A 361 -21.83 -7.93 -14.24
CA VAL A 361 -21.21 -7.24 -15.38
C VAL A 361 -22.12 -7.41 -16.60
N GLY A 362 -22.67 -6.31 -17.10
CA GLY A 362 -23.44 -6.25 -18.34
C GLY A 362 -22.54 -5.93 -19.56
N PRO A 363 -23.07 -6.05 -20.79
CA PRO A 363 -22.32 -5.78 -22.02
C PRO A 363 -21.90 -4.31 -22.20
N HIS A 364 -22.31 -3.41 -21.31
CA HIS A 364 -21.97 -1.98 -21.30
C HIS A 364 -21.42 -1.49 -19.95
N GLY A 365 -21.03 -2.40 -19.04
CA GLY A 365 -20.54 -2.07 -17.69
C GLY A 365 -21.36 -2.71 -16.56
N LEU A 366 -21.05 -2.34 -15.31
CA LEU A 366 -21.77 -2.73 -14.11
C LEU A 366 -23.23 -2.24 -14.18
N ASN A 367 -24.20 -3.17 -14.13
CA ASN A 367 -25.64 -2.87 -14.12
C ASN A 367 -26.17 -2.64 -12.70
#